data_AF-A0A2S6ZGX6-F1
#
_entry.id   AF-A0A2S6ZGX6-F1
#
_cell.length_a   1.000
_cell.length_b   1.000
_cell.length_c   1.000
_cell.angle_alpha   90.00
_cell.angle_beta   90.00
_cell.angle_gamma   90.00
#
_symmetry.space_group_name_H-M   'P 1'
#
loop_
_entity.id
_entity.type
_entity.pdbx_description
1 polymer ?
#
loop_
_entity_poly.entity_id
_entity_poly.type
_entity_poly.pdbx_seq_one_letter_code
_entity_poly.pdbx_strand_id
1 'polypeptide(L)'
;MLSLQRWWLVTAPTDLRCGIDRLLLAAQTAMHRTPAEGEAYVFANRAATRIKLLCCDRPGAVCLTVRGRGLAAAVYPADGRCQGAVTVAC
;
A
#
# COMPACT_ATOMS: atom_id res chain seq x y z
N MET A 1 0.13 -1.18 18.97
CA MET A 1 -0.88 -2.00 18.26
C MET A 1 -1.26 -1.22 17.02
N LEU A 2 -1.26 -1.84 15.83
CA LEU A 2 -1.53 -1.10 14.59
C LEU A 2 -2.99 -0.63 14.54
N SER A 3 -3.22 0.68 14.64
CA SER A 3 -4.57 1.29 14.59
C SER A 3 -4.85 1.89 13.21
N LEU A 4 -5.16 1.01 12.24
CA LEU A 4 -5.42 1.42 10.86
C LEU A 4 -6.90 1.71 10.62
N GLN A 5 -7.19 2.88 10.08
CA GLN A 5 -8.54 3.38 9.80
C GLN A 5 -8.84 3.45 8.30
N ARG A 6 -7.79 3.57 7.47
CA ARG A 6 -7.94 3.80 6.03
C ARG A 6 -6.90 3.05 5.23
N TRP A 7 -7.35 2.44 4.14
CA TRP A 7 -6.52 1.63 3.27
C TRP A 7 -6.51 2.21 1.87
N TRP A 8 -5.32 2.27 1.29
CA TRP A 8 -5.07 2.88 0.00
C TRP A 8 -4.41 1.89 -0.93
N LEU A 9 -4.94 1.77 -2.14
CA LEU A 9 -4.32 1.00 -3.20
C LEU A 9 -3.43 1.91 -4.06
N VAL A 10 -2.13 1.64 -4.11
CA VAL A 10 -1.20 2.42 -4.94
C VAL A 10 -1.03 1.72 -6.29
N THR A 11 -1.73 2.18 -7.33
CA THR A 11 -1.67 1.55 -8.66
C THR A 11 -0.46 1.93 -9.51
N ALA A 12 0.30 2.94 -9.08
CA ALA A 12 1.53 3.33 -9.75
C ALA A 12 2.60 2.22 -9.68
N PRO A 13 3.29 1.91 -10.79
CA PRO A 13 4.39 0.95 -10.79
C PRO A 13 5.45 1.29 -9.75
N THR A 14 5.65 0.41 -8.76
CA THR A 14 6.57 0.63 -7.65
C THR A 14 7.57 -0.51 -7.51
N ASP A 15 8.86 -0.19 -7.40
CA ASP A 15 9.88 -1.21 -7.14
C ASP A 15 9.78 -1.70 -5.69
N LEU A 16 9.12 -2.85 -5.47
CA LEU A 16 8.94 -3.42 -4.14
C LEU A 16 10.24 -3.90 -3.46
N ARG A 17 11.41 -3.78 -4.11
CA ARG A 17 12.71 -4.03 -3.48
C ARG A 17 13.19 -2.86 -2.62
N CYS A 18 12.56 -1.69 -2.75
CA CYS A 18 12.95 -0.52 -1.98
C CYS A 18 12.51 -0.58 -0.52
N GLY A 19 13.16 0.23 0.33
CA GLY A 19 12.84 0.39 1.75
C GLY A 19 11.64 1.29 1.99
N ILE A 20 11.36 1.55 3.27
CA ILE A 20 10.18 2.30 3.75
C ILE A 20 10.12 3.71 3.16
N ASP A 21 11.23 4.46 3.16
CA ASP A 21 11.25 5.87 2.72
C ASP A 21 10.82 6.02 1.25
N ARG A 22 11.29 5.11 0.38
CA ARG A 22 10.92 5.15 -1.03
C ARG A 22 9.47 4.72 -1.26
N LEU A 23 8.92 3.85 -0.41
CA LEU A 23 7.49 3.51 -0.44
C LEU A 23 6.64 4.69 0.06
N LEU A 24 7.07 5.39 1.11
CA LEU A 24 6.43 6.63 1.57
C LEU A 24 6.44 7.69 0.46
N LEU A 25 7.56 7.86 -0.24
CA LEU A 25 7.63 8.77 -1.38
C LEU A 25 6.70 8.33 -2.52
N ALA A 26 6.67 7.03 -2.86
CA ALA A 26 5.78 6.51 -3.89
C ALA A 26 4.30 6.72 -3.54
N ALA A 27 3.90 6.50 -2.27
CA ALA A 27 2.55 6.81 -1.79
C ALA A 27 2.23 8.31 -1.91
N GLN A 28 3.17 9.18 -1.53
CA GLN A 28 3.02 10.62 -1.63
C GLN A 28 2.83 11.08 -3.07
N THR A 29 3.69 10.62 -3.98
CA THR A 29 3.64 10.98 -5.39
C THR A 29 2.37 10.46 -6.05
N ALA A 30 1.97 9.22 -5.79
CA ALA A 30 0.80 8.62 -6.41
C ALA A 30 -0.52 9.26 -5.95
N MET A 31 -0.58 9.74 -4.70
CA MET A 31 -1.80 10.30 -4.10
C MET A 31 -1.81 11.83 -4.03
N HIS A 32 -0.71 12.48 -4.40
CA HIS A 32 -0.52 13.93 -4.27
C HIS A 32 -0.82 14.48 -2.86
N ARG A 33 -0.48 13.71 -1.81
CA ARG A 33 -0.64 14.10 -0.40
C ARG A 33 0.36 13.40 0.51
N THR A 34 0.52 13.92 1.71
CA THR A 34 1.32 13.27 2.76
C THR A 34 0.55 12.12 3.43
N PRO A 35 1.14 10.91 3.54
CA PRO A 35 0.61 9.82 4.34
C PRO A 35 0.34 10.25 5.77
N ALA A 36 -0.87 9.99 6.23
CA ALA A 36 -1.29 10.33 7.58
C ALA A 36 -1.22 9.11 8.50
N GLU A 37 -1.23 9.37 9.80
CA GLU A 37 -1.41 8.35 10.82
C GLU A 37 -2.74 7.61 10.65
N GLY A 38 -2.72 6.31 10.91
CA GLY A 38 -3.86 5.42 10.73
C GLY A 38 -4.11 5.02 9.28
N GLU A 39 -3.21 5.34 8.35
CA GLU A 39 -3.31 4.95 6.95
C GLU A 39 -2.42 3.76 6.61
N ALA A 40 -2.91 2.87 5.76
CA ALA A 40 -2.14 1.79 5.17
C ALA A 40 -2.12 1.91 3.64
N TYR A 41 -0.97 1.64 3.05
CA TYR A 41 -0.74 1.70 1.61
C TYR A 41 -0.32 0.33 1.11
N VAL A 42 -1.10 -0.19 0.16
CA VAL A 42 -0.86 -1.49 -0.46
C VAL A 42 -0.14 -1.31 -1.78
N PHE A 43 0.99 -1.98 -1.92
CA PHE A 43 1.78 -2.02 -3.15
C PHE A 43 1.93 -3.47 -3.61
N ALA A 44 1.68 -3.74 -4.89
CA ALA A 44 1.94 -5.04 -5.50
C ALA A 44 2.98 -4.93 -6.63
N ASN A 45 3.74 -6.00 -6.84
CA ASN A 45 4.53 -6.11 -8.06
C ASN A 45 3.63 -6.50 -9.24
N ARG A 46 4.11 -6.24 -10.46
CA ARG A 46 3.36 -6.55 -11.70
C ARG A 46 2.92 -8.03 -11.79
N ALA A 47 3.74 -8.96 -11.29
CA ALA A 47 3.44 -10.39 -11.32
C ALA A 47 2.46 -10.85 -10.21
N ALA A 48 1.99 -9.95 -9.35
CA ALA A 48 1.08 -10.26 -8.25
C ALA A 48 1.62 -11.31 -7.25
N THR A 49 2.94 -11.47 -7.18
CA THR A 49 3.62 -12.46 -6.33
C THR A 49 4.16 -11.90 -5.03
N ARG A 50 4.22 -10.56 -4.92
CA ARG A 50 4.69 -9.85 -3.74
C ARG A 50 3.79 -8.66 -3.48
N ILE A 51 3.33 -8.55 -2.23
CA ILE A 51 2.62 -7.39 -1.72
C ILE A 51 3.44 -6.79 -0.57
N LYS A 52 3.53 -5.46 -0.56
CA LYS A 52 3.98 -4.69 0.59
C LYS A 52 2.84 -3.87 1.16
N LEU A 53 2.66 -3.96 2.47
CA LEU A 53 1.74 -3.11 3.22
C LEU A 53 2.57 -2.12 4.03
N LEU A 54 2.47 -0.84 3.69
CA LEU A 54 3.08 0.25 4.44
C LEU A 54 2.03 0.85 5.37
N CYS A 55 2.18 0.60 6.66
CA CYS A 55 1.31 1.10 7.72
C CYS A 55 1.93 2.35 8.34
N CYS A 56 1.24 3.47 8.28
CA CYS A 56 1.60 4.71 8.95
C CYS A 56 0.85 4.78 10.28
N ASP A 57 1.52 4.48 11.40
CA ASP A 57 0.94 4.55 12.74
C ASP A 57 1.90 5.29 13.69
N ARG A 58 1.47 5.78 14.86
CA ARG A 58 2.43 6.35 15.82
C ARG A 58 3.18 5.25 16.58
N PRO A 59 4.50 5.38 16.79
CA PRO A 59 5.39 6.51 16.48
C PRO A 59 6.18 6.37 15.15
N GLY A 60 5.75 5.56 14.19
CA GLY A 60 6.49 5.38 12.94
C GLY A 60 5.84 4.45 11.91
N ALA A 61 6.46 4.36 10.73
CA ALA A 61 5.96 3.52 9.66
C ALA A 61 6.44 2.06 9.81
N VAL A 62 5.53 1.10 9.65
CA VAL A 62 5.84 -0.33 9.60
C VAL A 62 5.58 -0.83 8.18
N CYS A 63 6.49 -1.64 7.63
CA CYS A 63 6.27 -2.30 6.35
C CYS A 63 6.20 -3.82 6.53
N LEU A 64 5.07 -4.41 6.15
CA LEU A 64 4.89 -5.85 6.05
C LEU A 64 5.06 -6.30 4.61
N THR A 65 5.69 -7.45 4.39
CA THR A 65 5.83 -8.04 3.05
C THR A 65 5.25 -9.43 3.04
N VAL A 66 4.29 -9.66 2.15
CA VAL A 66 3.69 -10.97 1.92
C VAL A 66 4.10 -11.46 0.53
N ARG A 67 4.39 -12.75 0.42
CA ARG A 67 4.73 -13.41 -0.85
C ARG A 67 3.78 -14.58 -1.07
N GLY A 68 3.24 -14.69 -2.28
CA GLY A 68 2.27 -15.72 -2.65
C GLY A 68 1.74 -15.48 -4.05
N ARG A 69 1.38 -16.52 -4.79
CA ARG A 69 0.84 -16.40 -6.15
C ARG A 69 -0.62 -15.92 -6.10
N GLY A 70 -1.00 -15.03 -7.02
CA GLY A 70 -2.38 -14.57 -7.17
C GLY A 70 -2.85 -13.51 -6.16
N LEU A 71 -1.98 -13.08 -5.23
CA LEU A 71 -2.35 -12.14 -4.17
C LEU A 71 -2.86 -10.80 -4.71
N ALA A 72 -2.18 -10.23 -5.72
CA ALA A 72 -2.63 -8.94 -6.25
C ALA A 72 -3.89 -9.05 -7.10
N ALA A 73 -4.24 -10.22 -7.66
CA ALA A 73 -5.54 -10.36 -8.34
C ALA A 73 -6.72 -10.28 -7.35
N ALA A 74 -6.48 -10.55 -6.06
CA ALA A 74 -7.47 -10.35 -5.01
C ALA A 74 -7.54 -8.90 -4.49
N VAL A 75 -6.55 -8.05 -4.82
CA VAL A 75 -6.37 -6.71 -4.23
C VAL A 75 -6.46 -5.60 -5.29
N TYR A 76 -6.01 -5.86 -6.51
CA TYR A 76 -6.04 -4.95 -7.64
C TYR A 76 -7.16 -5.35 -8.61
N PRO A 77 -7.94 -4.38 -9.09
CA PRO A 77 -8.88 -4.62 -10.17
C PRO A 77 -8.13 -4.91 -11.47
N ALA A 78 -8.69 -5.81 -12.29
CA ALA A 78 -8.04 -6.33 -13.49
C ALA A 78 -7.71 -5.26 -14.55
N ASP A 79 -8.38 -4.11 -14.51
CA ASP A 79 -8.17 -2.99 -15.41
C ASP A 79 -7.07 -2.02 -14.95
N GLY A 80 -6.52 -2.21 -13.74
CA GLY A 80 -5.51 -1.32 -13.14
C GLY A 80 -6.01 0.09 -12.84
N ARG A 81 -7.31 0.37 -12.97
CA ARG A 81 -7.90 1.71 -12.88
C ARG A 81 -8.70 1.89 -11.59
N CYS A 82 -8.05 1.76 -10.44
CA CYS A 82 -8.65 2.21 -9.18
C CYS A 82 -7.58 2.85 -8.29
N GLN A 83 -7.50 4.18 -8.29
CA GLN A 83 -6.93 4.90 -7.14
C GLN A 83 -8.10 5.24 -6.22
N GLY A 84 -8.06 4.76 -4.99
CA GLY A 84 -9.16 4.98 -4.04
C GLY A 84 -8.80 4.57 -2.62
N ALA A 85 -9.46 5.22 -1.66
CA ALA A 85 -9.46 4.77 -0.27
C ALA A 85 -10.59 3.79 -0.09
N VAL A 86 -10.28 2.69 0.58
CA VAL A 86 -11.29 1.90 1.26
C VAL A 86 -11.18 2.25 2.73
N THR A 87 -12.23 2.84 3.29
CA THR A 87 -12.38 2.96 4.74
C THR A 87 -12.87 1.61 5.25
N VAL A 88 -12.10 0.99 6.13
CA VAL A 88 -12.51 -0.22 6.82
C VAL A 88 -13.29 0.23 8.04
N ALA A 89 -14.61 0.05 8.02
CA ALA A 89 -15.40 0.15 9.24
C ALA A 89 -15.19 -1.16 10.01
N CYS A 90 -14.52 -1.07 11.17
CA CYS A 90 -14.49 -2.16 12.15
C CYS A 90 -15.85 -2.26 12.87
#